data_AF-F8VWU1-F1
#
_entry.id   AF-F8VWU1-F1
#
_cell.length_a   1.000
_cell.length_b   1.000
_cell.length_c   1.000
_cell.angle_alpha   90.00
_cell.angle_beta   90.00
_cell.angle_gamma   90.00
#
_symmetry.space_group_name_H-M   'P 1'
#
loop_
_entity.id
_entity.type
_entity.pdbx_description
1 polymer ?
#
loop_
_entity_poly.entity_id
_entity_poly.type
_entity_poly.pdbx_seq_one_letter_code
_entity_poly.pdbx_strand_id
1 'polypeptide(L)'
;MRFFVPLFLVGILFPAILAKQFTKCELSQLLKDIDGYGGIALPELICTMFHTSGYDTQAIVENNESTEYGLFQISNKLWCKSSQVPQSRNICDISCDKFLDDDITDDIMCAKKILDIKGIDYW
;
A
#
# COMPACT_ATOMS: atom_id res chain seq x y z
N MET A 1 -53.97 21.97 0.93
CA MET A 1 -53.62 20.54 1.00
C MET A 1 -52.16 20.42 1.40
N ARG A 2 -51.89 19.76 2.53
CA ARG A 2 -50.54 19.57 3.08
C ARG A 2 -49.90 18.37 2.38
N PHE A 3 -48.89 18.60 1.55
CA PHE A 3 -48.04 17.50 1.06
C PHE A 3 -46.87 17.36 2.03
N PHE A 4 -46.97 16.37 2.92
CA PHE A 4 -45.85 15.89 3.72
C PHE A 4 -44.95 15.04 2.81
N VAL A 5 -43.80 15.57 2.40
CA VAL A 5 -42.73 14.78 1.80
C VAL A 5 -41.85 14.27 2.95
N PRO A 6 -41.75 12.96 3.21
CA PRO A 6 -40.85 12.46 4.24
C PRO A 6 -39.42 12.57 3.71
N LEU A 7 -38.63 13.43 4.34
CA LEU A 7 -37.20 13.58 4.08
C LEU A 7 -36.50 12.33 4.60
N PHE A 8 -36.26 11.35 3.74
CA PHE A 8 -35.47 10.16 4.07
C PHE A 8 -33.99 10.58 4.15
N LEU A 9 -33.50 10.83 5.36
CA LEU A 9 -32.06 11.01 5.63
C LEU A 9 -31.38 9.64 5.46
N VAL A 10 -30.95 9.34 4.23
CA VAL A 10 -29.97 8.28 3.99
C VAL A 10 -28.62 8.84 4.46
N GLY A 11 -28.26 8.55 5.71
CA GLY A 11 -26.92 8.83 6.21
C GLY A 11 -25.93 7.96 5.44
N ILE A 12 -25.17 8.57 4.53
CA ILE A 12 -24.06 7.89 3.87
C ILE A 12 -23.00 7.67 4.97
N LEU A 13 -22.89 6.44 5.44
CA LEU A 13 -21.68 5.97 6.13
C LEU A 13 -20.57 5.95 5.06
N PHE A 14 -19.93 7.10 4.85
CA PHE A 14 -18.60 7.08 4.27
C PHE A 14 -17.72 6.36 5.29
N PRO A 15 -17.12 5.20 4.99
CA PRO A 15 -16.00 4.75 5.80
C PRO A 15 -14.99 5.89 5.75
N ALA A 16 -14.72 6.48 6.91
CA ALA A 16 -13.62 7.41 7.01
C ALA A 16 -12.38 6.60 6.62
N ILE A 17 -11.83 6.89 5.45
CA ILE A 17 -10.51 6.38 5.03
C ILE A 17 -9.53 7.11 5.95
N LEU A 18 -9.31 6.54 7.13
CA LEU A 18 -8.37 7.06 8.10
C LEU A 18 -7.02 6.45 7.71
N ALA A 19 -6.00 7.29 7.46
CA ALA A 19 -4.65 6.81 7.22
C ALA A 19 -4.19 5.88 8.34
N LYS A 20 -4.02 4.59 8.03
CA LYS A 20 -3.46 3.63 8.97
C LYS A 20 -1.96 3.78 8.98
N GLN A 21 -1.46 4.36 10.07
CA GLN A 21 -0.06 4.29 10.45
C GLN A 21 0.13 3.17 11.46
N PHE A 22 0.90 2.15 11.10
CA PHE A 22 1.20 1.05 12.02
C PHE A 22 2.26 1.46 13.03
N THR A 23 2.17 0.89 14.23
CA THR A 23 3.31 0.81 15.14
C THR A 23 4.26 -0.32 14.70
N LYS A 24 5.51 -0.23 15.14
CA LYS A 24 6.52 -1.28 14.89
C LYS A 24 6.02 -2.68 15.25
N CYS A 25 5.34 -2.81 16.39
CA CYS A 25 4.88 -4.10 16.89
C CYS A 25 3.69 -4.65 16.10
N GLU A 26 2.72 -3.81 15.72
CA GLU A 26 1.61 -4.25 14.86
C GLU A 26 2.15 -4.76 13.52
N LEU A 27 3.05 -4.01 12.90
CA LEU A 27 3.62 -4.40 11.61
C LEU A 27 4.48 -5.67 11.74
N SER A 28 5.27 -5.80 12.81
CA SER A 28 6.06 -7.01 13.07
C SER A 28 5.21 -8.25 13.25
N GLN A 29 4.01 -8.12 13.84
CA GLN A 29 3.07 -9.24 13.98
C GLN A 29 2.47 -9.64 12.64
N LEU A 30 2.08 -8.67 11.80
CA LEU A 30 1.53 -8.90 10.46
C LEU A 30 2.55 -9.53 9.50
N LEU A 31 3.81 -9.09 9.57
CA LEU A 31 4.89 -9.58 8.70
C LEU A 31 5.60 -10.81 9.25
N LYS A 32 5.14 -11.39 10.36
CA LYS A 32 5.81 -12.52 11.00
C LYS A 32 5.98 -13.73 10.07
N ASP A 33 4.97 -14.02 9.26
CA ASP A 33 4.96 -15.19 8.36
C ASP A 33 5.86 -15.03 7.13
N ILE A 34 6.45 -13.84 6.94
CA ILE A 34 7.39 -13.55 5.86
C ILE A 34 8.83 -13.36 6.36
N ASP A 35 9.10 -13.63 7.64
CA ASP A 35 10.45 -13.66 8.19
C ASP A 35 11.33 -14.66 7.41
N GLY A 36 12.49 -14.21 6.96
CA GLY A 36 13.43 -14.99 6.15
C GLY A 36 13.09 -15.08 4.66
N TYR A 37 11.96 -14.50 4.21
CA TYR A 37 11.64 -14.45 2.78
C TYR A 37 12.71 -13.67 2.02
N GLY A 38 13.19 -14.22 0.89
CA GLY A 38 14.27 -13.61 0.12
C GLY A 38 15.61 -13.52 0.87
N GLY A 39 15.77 -14.24 1.99
CA GLY A 39 16.96 -14.16 2.84
C GLY A 39 16.98 -12.94 3.78
N ILE A 40 15.87 -12.21 3.89
CA ILE A 40 15.77 -10.99 4.69
C ILE A 40 15.16 -11.28 6.06
N ALA A 41 15.84 -10.89 7.12
CA ALA A 41 15.33 -11.06 8.47
C ALA A 41 14.21 -10.06 8.77
N LEU A 42 13.19 -10.46 9.51
CA LEU A 42 12.06 -9.59 9.88
C LEU A 42 12.50 -8.23 10.48
N PRO A 43 13.49 -8.15 11.40
CA PRO A 43 13.94 -6.85 11.92
C PRO A 43 14.53 -5.93 10.85
N GLU A 44 15.19 -6.49 9.84
CA GLU A 44 15.72 -5.73 8.70
C GLU A 44 14.56 -5.17 7.87
N LEU A 45 13.59 -6.01 7.49
CA LEU A 45 12.42 -5.58 6.74
C LEU A 45 11.61 -4.50 7.49
N ILE A 46 11.44 -4.65 8.81
CA ILE A 46 10.78 -3.65 9.65
C ILE A 46 11.56 -2.33 9.68
N CYS A 47 12.90 -2.39 9.72
CA CYS A 47 13.75 -1.21 9.62
C CYS A 47 13.58 -0.51 8.27
N THR A 48 13.57 -1.27 7.18
CA THR A 48 13.35 -0.75 5.82
C THR A 48 12.01 -0.02 5.74
N MET A 49 10.90 -0.67 6.15
CA MET A 49 9.57 -0.04 6.09
C MET A 49 9.46 1.25 6.93
N PHE A 50 10.20 1.34 8.04
CA PHE A 50 10.27 2.58 8.81
C PHE A 50 10.87 3.74 8.01
N HIS A 51 12.00 3.48 7.34
CA HIS A 51 12.70 4.50 6.56
C HIS A 51 12.03 4.80 5.21
N THR A 52 11.31 3.83 4.67
CA THR A 52 10.61 3.92 3.39
C THR A 52 9.31 4.74 3.50
N SER A 53 8.45 4.44 4.48
CA SER A 53 7.11 5.06 4.57
C SER A 53 6.73 5.54 5.97
N GLY A 54 7.57 5.32 6.98
CA GLY A 54 7.19 5.59 8.37
C GLY A 54 6.01 4.73 8.85
N TYR A 55 5.84 3.54 8.24
CA TYR A 55 4.74 2.62 8.46
C TYR A 55 3.35 3.12 8.05
N ASP A 56 3.29 4.11 7.18
CA ASP A 56 2.03 4.70 6.71
C ASP A 56 1.54 4.00 5.43
N THR A 57 0.35 3.42 5.51
CA THR A 57 -0.34 2.78 4.37
C THR A 57 -0.77 3.76 3.29
N GLN A 58 -0.86 5.05 3.59
CA GLN A 58 -1.26 6.08 2.63
C GLN A 58 -0.08 6.97 2.21
N ALA A 59 1.16 6.53 2.47
CA ALA A 59 2.35 7.23 2.03
C ALA A 59 2.39 7.31 0.48
N ILE A 60 2.52 8.51 -0.04
CA ILE A 60 2.66 8.77 -1.48
C ILE A 60 3.88 9.65 -1.70
N VAL A 61 4.81 9.18 -2.53
CA VAL A 61 5.98 9.94 -2.95
C VAL A 61 5.94 10.12 -4.47
N GLU A 62 5.71 11.36 -4.90
CA GLU A 62 5.71 11.72 -6.31
C GLU A 62 7.13 12.09 -6.78
N ASN A 63 7.54 11.49 -7.89
CA ASN A 63 8.74 11.84 -8.63
C ASN A 63 8.33 12.36 -10.02
N ASN A 64 9.28 12.96 -10.76
CA ASN A 64 9.00 13.58 -12.06
C ASN A 64 8.33 12.65 -13.09
N GLU A 65 8.63 11.35 -13.04
CA GLU A 65 8.16 10.36 -14.03
C GLU A 65 7.23 9.28 -13.45
N SER A 66 7.12 9.18 -12.13
CA SER A 66 6.45 8.07 -11.47
C SER A 66 6.08 8.43 -10.04
N THR A 67 5.19 7.63 -9.46
CA THR A 67 4.78 7.75 -8.05
C THR A 67 4.99 6.41 -7.36
N GLU A 68 5.37 6.48 -6.10
CA GLU A 68 5.47 5.34 -5.17
C GLU A 68 4.33 5.38 -4.17
N TYR A 69 3.78 4.21 -3.87
CA TYR A 69 2.51 4.08 -3.16
C TYR A 69 2.65 3.16 -1.94
N GLY A 70 2.04 3.59 -0.85
CA GLY A 70 1.73 2.75 0.29
C GLY A 70 2.89 2.42 1.21
N LEU A 71 2.64 1.46 2.09
CA LEU A 71 3.57 1.01 3.12
C LEU A 71 4.94 0.60 2.54
N PHE A 72 4.93 -0.05 1.37
CA PHE A 72 6.14 -0.57 0.71
C PHE A 72 6.68 0.34 -0.40
N GLN A 73 6.12 1.55 -0.59
CA GLN A 73 6.53 2.49 -1.65
C GLN A 73 6.69 1.81 -3.02
N ILE A 74 5.63 1.14 -3.45
CA ILE A 74 5.63 0.35 -4.69
C ILE A 74 5.45 1.31 -5.88
N SER A 75 6.39 1.33 -6.81
CA SER A 75 6.40 2.30 -7.92
C SER A 75 5.45 1.93 -9.07
N ASN A 76 4.65 2.88 -9.54
CA ASN A 76 3.88 2.75 -10.78
C ASN A 76 4.74 2.71 -12.05
N LYS A 77 6.05 2.97 -11.96
CA LYS A 77 6.97 2.88 -13.11
C LYS A 77 7.04 1.47 -13.68
N LEU A 78 6.82 0.46 -12.84
CA LEU A 78 6.99 -0.95 -13.21
C LEU A 78 5.99 -1.92 -12.57
N TRP A 79 5.61 -1.68 -11.31
CA TRP A 79 5.01 -2.73 -10.48
C TRP A 79 3.49 -2.76 -10.52
N CYS A 80 2.85 -1.59 -10.48
CA CYS A 80 1.40 -1.46 -10.51
C CYS A 80 0.93 -0.55 -11.64
N LYS A 81 -0.38 -0.57 -11.90
CA LYS A 81 -1.04 0.24 -12.92
C LYS A 81 -1.56 1.55 -12.32
N SER A 82 -1.21 2.67 -12.94
CA SER A 82 -1.74 4.01 -12.65
C SER A 82 -1.96 4.77 -13.94
N SER A 83 -2.88 5.74 -13.95
CA SER A 83 -3.13 6.60 -15.12
C SER A 83 -1.93 7.49 -15.47
N GLN A 84 -1.05 7.79 -14.51
CA GLN A 84 0.15 8.61 -14.73
C GLN A 84 1.17 7.91 -15.64
N VAL A 85 1.32 6.59 -15.51
CA VAL A 85 2.28 5.77 -16.27
C VAL A 85 1.55 4.64 -17.00
N PRO A 86 0.83 4.94 -18.10
CA PRO A 86 0.01 3.97 -18.82
C PRO A 86 0.83 2.82 -19.45
N GLN A 87 2.12 3.05 -19.71
CA GLN A 87 3.07 2.08 -20.25
C GLN A 87 3.73 1.18 -19.19
N SER A 88 3.32 1.28 -17.91
CA SER A 88 3.81 0.40 -16.85
C SER A 88 3.63 -1.06 -17.22
N ARG A 89 4.60 -1.91 -16.87
CA ARG A 89 4.46 -3.36 -17.06
C ARG A 89 3.44 -3.99 -16.12
N ASN A 90 3.07 -3.31 -15.04
CA ASN A 90 2.13 -3.80 -14.05
C ASN A 90 2.47 -5.24 -13.59
N ILE A 91 3.72 -5.48 -13.16
CA ILE A 91 4.21 -6.82 -12.78
C ILE A 91 3.36 -7.47 -11.67
N CYS A 92 2.83 -6.66 -10.75
CA CYS A 92 1.98 -7.14 -9.67
C CYS A 92 0.54 -7.43 -10.13
N ASP A 93 0.17 -7.01 -11.34
CA ASP A 93 -1.16 -7.13 -11.93
C ASP A 93 -2.26 -6.50 -11.07
N ILE A 94 -2.01 -5.28 -10.59
CA ILE A 94 -2.88 -4.58 -9.64
C ILE A 94 -2.85 -3.08 -9.87
N SER A 95 -3.95 -2.40 -9.54
CA SER A 95 -4.03 -0.95 -9.59
C SER A 95 -3.32 -0.34 -8.38
N CYS A 96 -2.55 0.74 -8.57
CA CYS A 96 -1.73 1.31 -7.50
C CYS A 96 -2.53 1.89 -6.33
N ASP A 97 -3.81 2.22 -6.53
CA ASP A 97 -4.71 2.66 -5.45
C ASP A 97 -4.99 1.58 -4.41
N LYS A 98 -4.75 0.31 -4.74
CA LYS A 98 -4.89 -0.79 -3.79
C LYS A 98 -3.87 -0.75 -2.65
N PHE A 99 -2.68 -0.24 -2.94
CA PHE A 99 -1.64 -0.04 -1.93
C PHE A 99 -1.90 1.16 -1.01
N LEU A 100 -3.06 1.82 -1.11
CA LEU A 100 -3.43 2.98 -0.30
C LEU A 100 -4.60 2.68 0.66
N ASP A 101 -5.01 1.42 0.78
CA ASP A 101 -5.99 1.00 1.76
C ASP A 101 -5.32 0.34 2.99
N ASP A 102 -6.12 0.03 4.01
CA ASP A 102 -5.61 -0.50 5.28
C ASP A 102 -5.27 -2.01 5.20
N ASP A 103 -5.70 -2.71 4.15
CA ASP A 103 -5.46 -4.14 3.95
C ASP A 103 -4.17 -4.38 3.17
N ILE A 104 -3.06 -4.49 3.91
CA ILE A 104 -1.73 -4.70 3.32
C ILE A 104 -1.48 -6.09 2.72
N THR A 105 -2.51 -6.93 2.58
CA THR A 105 -2.36 -8.30 2.08
C THR A 105 -1.84 -8.30 0.63
N ASP A 106 -2.39 -7.42 -0.22
CA ASP A 106 -1.96 -7.34 -1.61
C ASP A 106 -0.63 -6.59 -1.79
N ASP A 107 -0.33 -5.64 -0.92
CA ASP A 107 0.99 -5.02 -0.80
C ASP A 107 2.07 -6.07 -0.51
N ILE A 108 1.84 -6.94 0.49
CA ILE A 108 2.78 -8.01 0.86
C ILE A 108 3.00 -8.97 -0.33
N MET A 109 1.93 -9.31 -1.06
CA MET A 109 2.06 -10.14 -2.26
C MET A 109 2.92 -9.47 -3.34
N CYS A 110 2.77 -8.17 -3.55
CA CYS A 110 3.59 -7.44 -4.51
C CYS A 110 5.04 -7.28 -4.01
N ALA A 111 5.26 -6.97 -2.74
CA ALA A 111 6.59 -6.88 -2.13
C ALA A 111 7.38 -8.19 -2.24
N LYS A 112 6.71 -9.34 -2.10
CA LYS A 112 7.34 -10.65 -2.37
C LYS A 112 7.83 -10.78 -3.81
N LYS A 113 7.02 -10.38 -4.80
CA LYS A 113 7.45 -10.35 -6.21
C LYS A 113 8.65 -9.40 -6.42
N ILE A 114 8.67 -8.28 -5.72
CA ILE A 114 9.81 -7.35 -5.74
C ILE A 114 11.06 -8.04 -5.20
N LEU A 115 10.98 -8.67 -4.03
CA LEU A 115 12.09 -9.42 -3.44
C LEU A 115 12.60 -10.53 -4.37
N ASP A 116 11.69 -11.26 -5.04
CA ASP A 116 12.07 -12.33 -5.96
C ASP A 116 12.80 -11.83 -7.22
N ILE A 117 12.51 -10.60 -7.68
CA ILE A 117 13.02 -10.06 -8.95
C ILE A 117 14.18 -9.08 -8.74
N LYS A 118 14.15 -8.27 -7.68
CA LYS A 118 15.09 -7.19 -7.39
C LYS A 118 15.88 -7.40 -6.11
N GLY A 119 15.41 -8.25 -5.20
CA GLY A 119 15.98 -8.36 -3.86
C GLY A 119 15.67 -7.12 -3.01
N ILE A 120 16.36 -7.03 -1.87
CA ILE A 120 16.15 -5.95 -0.89
C ILE A 120 16.61 -4.58 -1.41
N ASP A 121 17.55 -4.55 -2.38
CA ASP A 121 18.09 -3.32 -2.99
C ASP A 121 17.06 -2.48 -3.78
N TYR A 122 15.82 -2.96 -3.91
CA TYR A 122 14.73 -2.11 -4.39
C TYR A 122 14.42 -0.96 -3.43
N TRP A 123 14.59 -1.19 -2.12
CA TRP A 123 14.41 -0.21 -1.06
C TRP A 123 15.76 0.32 -0.58
#